data_AF-A0A7C5G4L5-F1
#
_entry.id   AF-A0A7C5G4L5-F1
#
_cell.length_a   1.000
_cell.length_b   1.000
_cell.length_c   1.000
_cell.angle_alpha   90.00
_cell.angle_beta   90.00
_cell.angle_gamma   90.00
#
_symmetry.space_group_name_H-M   'P 1'
#
loop_
_entity.id
_entity.type
_entity.pdbx_description
1 polymer ?
#
loop_
_entity_poly.entity_id
_entity_poly.type
_entity_poly.pdbx_seq_one_letter_code
_entity_poly.pdbx_strand_id
1 'polypeptide(L)'
;MSSAPSLTELRIGSCKIELQQGDITDQVVDAIVNAANSRLAGGGGGDGAIHRRGGPAIMAETKAKYPQGCPTGSAVITGAGNLSAKYVIHAVGPVWRGGDQGEAELLAS
;
A
#
# COMPACT_ATOMS: atom_id res chain seq x y z
N MET A 1 -25.46 -31.01 -1.43
CA MET A 1 -24.91 -30.09 -2.45
C MET A 1 -23.54 -29.68 -1.97
N SER A 2 -22.48 -30.17 -2.62
CA SER A 2 -21.08 -29.89 -2.24
C SER A 2 -20.78 -28.44 -2.63
N SER A 3 -20.44 -27.59 -1.66
CA SER A 3 -19.97 -26.23 -1.92
C SER A 3 -18.57 -26.32 -2.53
N ALA A 4 -18.39 -25.76 -3.73
CA ALA A 4 -17.06 -25.50 -4.26
C ALA A 4 -16.26 -24.69 -3.22
N PRO A 5 -14.96 -24.97 -3.02
CA PRO A 5 -14.15 -24.12 -2.15
C PRO A 5 -14.19 -22.70 -2.72
N SER A 6 -14.63 -21.72 -1.93
CA SER A 6 -14.35 -20.32 -2.25
C SER A 6 -12.84 -20.21 -2.28
N LEU A 7 -12.25 -19.94 -3.45
CA LEU A 7 -10.80 -19.74 -3.56
C LEU A 7 -10.45 -18.40 -2.91
N THR A 8 -10.40 -18.40 -1.59
CA THR A 8 -9.90 -17.31 -0.75
C THR A 8 -8.37 -17.32 -0.71
N GLU A 9 -7.76 -18.46 -1.05
CA GLU A 9 -6.31 -18.67 -1.11
C GLU A 9 -5.90 -19.35 -2.43
N LEU A 10 -4.81 -18.87 -3.02
CA LEU A 10 -4.11 -19.44 -4.18
C LEU A 10 -2.63 -19.63 -3.83
N ARG A 11 -2.05 -20.76 -4.22
CA ARG A 11 -0.60 -20.99 -4.11
C ARG A 11 0.05 -20.97 -5.48
N ILE A 12 1.14 -20.21 -5.63
CA ILE A 12 2.00 -20.24 -6.80
C ILE A 12 3.45 -20.40 -6.32
N GLY A 13 4.05 -21.55 -6.63
CA GLY A 13 5.34 -21.96 -6.05
C GLY A 13 5.27 -22.04 -4.52
N SER A 14 6.22 -21.38 -3.84
CA SER A 14 6.22 -21.22 -2.38
C SER A 14 5.37 -20.04 -1.89
N CYS A 15 4.77 -19.26 -2.79
CA CYS A 15 4.00 -18.07 -2.44
C CYS A 15 2.52 -18.41 -2.22
N LYS A 16 1.93 -17.74 -1.22
CA LYS A 16 0.52 -17.80 -0.87
C LYS A 16 -0.11 -16.45 -1.17
N ILE A 17 -1.18 -16.44 -1.95
CA ILE A 17 -1.98 -15.26 -2.25
C ILE A 17 -3.34 -15.47 -1.59
N GLU A 18 -3.76 -14.52 -0.77
CA GLU A 18 -5.01 -14.60 -0.03
C GLU A 18 -5.86 -13.35 -0.27
N LEU A 19 -7.15 -13.55 -0.51
CA LEU A 19 -8.12 -12.46 -0.58
C LEU A 19 -8.85 -12.37 0.76
N GLN A 20 -8.68 -11.26 1.46
CA GLN A 20 -9.31 -11.04 2.76
C GLN A 20 -10.11 -9.75 2.76
N GLN A 21 -11.34 -9.81 3.29
CA GLN A 21 -12.12 -8.63 3.60
C GLN A 21 -11.75 -8.13 5.01
N GLY A 22 -11.34 -6.87 5.12
CA GLY A 22 -10.98 -6.27 6.40
C GLY A 22 -10.36 -4.88 6.26
N ASP A 23 -9.87 -4.34 7.36
CA ASP A 23 -9.06 -3.12 7.39
C ASP A 23 -7.57 -3.50 7.32
N ILE A 24 -6.83 -2.87 6.41
CA ILE A 24 -5.39 -3.12 6.22
C ILE A 24 -4.57 -2.72 7.45
N THR A 25 -5.08 -1.79 8.25
CA THR A 25 -4.40 -1.29 9.46
C THR A 25 -4.49 -2.24 10.66
N ASP A 26 -5.31 -3.29 10.57
CA ASP A 26 -5.43 -4.37 11.57
C ASP A 26 -4.56 -5.59 11.24
N GLN A 27 -3.85 -5.59 10.11
CA GLN A 27 -3.11 -6.76 9.66
C GLN A 27 -1.82 -6.99 10.46
N VAL A 28 -1.64 -8.23 10.92
CA VAL A 28 -0.43 -8.67 11.65
C VAL A 28 0.51 -9.34 10.66
N VAL A 29 1.28 -8.51 9.97
CA VAL A 29 2.21 -8.91 8.90
C VAL A 29 3.51 -8.12 8.99
N ASP A 30 4.55 -8.51 8.26
CA ASP A 30 5.81 -7.74 8.30
C ASP A 30 5.65 -6.35 7.66
N ALA A 31 4.90 -6.23 6.57
CA ALA A 31 4.67 -4.96 5.89
C ALA A 31 3.25 -4.87 5.30
N ILE A 32 2.71 -3.66 5.29
CA ILE A 32 1.50 -3.32 4.53
C ILE A 32 1.84 -2.34 3.40
N VAL A 33 0.99 -2.30 2.37
CA VAL A 33 1.15 -1.37 1.24
C VAL A 33 0.13 -0.24 1.36
N ASN A 34 0.61 0.99 1.33
CA ASN A 34 -0.20 2.19 1.25
C ASN A 34 -0.36 2.65 -0.20
N ALA A 35 -1.59 2.91 -0.64
CA ALA A 35 -1.88 3.59 -1.89
C ALA A 35 -1.67 5.10 -1.74
N ALA A 36 -0.42 5.53 -1.86
CA ALA A 36 0.02 6.89 -1.59
C ALA A 36 -0.11 7.82 -2.81
N ASN A 37 -0.08 9.12 -2.54
CA ASN A 37 0.14 10.14 -3.57
C ASN A 37 1.63 10.50 -3.69
N SER A 38 2.01 11.11 -4.80
CA SER A 38 3.42 11.42 -5.10
C SER A 38 4.09 12.38 -4.11
N ARG A 39 3.31 13.16 -3.35
CA ARG A 39 3.83 14.06 -2.31
C ARG A 39 4.09 13.37 -0.97
N LEU A 40 3.67 12.11 -0.82
CA LEU A 40 3.76 11.33 0.43
C LEU A 40 3.17 12.07 1.65
N ALA A 41 2.15 12.89 1.40
CA ALA A 41 1.61 13.85 2.36
C ALA A 41 0.35 13.34 3.09
N GLY A 42 0.06 12.05 2.99
CA GLY A 42 -1.19 11.47 3.44
C GLY A 42 -2.39 11.92 2.59
N GLY A 43 -3.59 11.50 3.00
CA GLY A 43 -4.80 11.71 2.22
C GLY A 43 -6.06 11.14 2.89
N GLY A 44 -7.07 10.82 2.08
CA GLY A 44 -8.28 10.11 2.49
C GLY A 44 -8.15 8.59 2.32
N GLY A 45 -9.25 7.86 2.42
CA GLY A 45 -9.30 6.41 2.16
C GLY A 45 -8.32 5.60 3.01
N GLY A 46 -7.69 4.58 2.40
CA GLY A 46 -6.70 3.71 3.04
C GLY A 46 -5.45 4.46 3.51
N ASP A 47 -4.95 5.42 2.73
CA ASP A 47 -3.81 6.28 3.07
C ASP A 47 -4.10 7.06 4.37
N GLY A 48 -5.26 7.68 4.44
CA GLY A 48 -5.73 8.36 5.64
C GLY A 48 -5.88 7.42 6.84
N ALA A 49 -6.37 6.19 6.64
CA ALA A 49 -6.50 5.21 7.71
C ALA A 49 -5.13 4.79 8.26
N ILE A 50 -4.16 4.53 7.39
CA ILE A 50 -2.77 4.18 7.75
C ILE A 50 -2.13 5.32 8.54
N HIS A 51 -2.23 6.57 8.07
CA HIS A 51 -1.66 7.71 8.81
C HIS A 51 -2.35 7.96 10.15
N ARG A 52 -3.67 7.82 10.24
CA ARG A 52 -4.40 8.00 11.51
C ARG A 52 -4.03 6.92 12.53
N ARG A 53 -4.00 5.65 12.12
CA ARG A 53 -3.76 4.51 13.03
C ARG A 53 -2.29 4.29 13.32
N GLY A 54 -1.41 4.46 12.34
CA GLY A 54 0.05 4.38 12.53
C GLY A 54 0.65 5.59 13.23
N GLY A 55 -0.10 6.70 13.31
CA GLY A 55 0.31 7.88 14.07
C GLY A 55 1.32 8.77 13.33
N PRO A 56 1.79 9.85 14.00
CA PRO A 56 2.56 10.90 13.34
C PRO A 56 3.96 10.47 12.88
N ALA A 57 4.49 9.35 13.41
CA ALA A 57 5.82 8.84 13.07
C ALA A 57 5.97 8.55 11.57
N ILE A 58 4.94 7.97 10.94
CA ILE A 58 4.97 7.65 9.50
C ILE A 58 5.17 8.93 8.68
N MET A 59 4.39 9.98 8.97
CA MET A 59 4.48 11.27 8.26
C MET A 59 5.80 11.99 8.52
N ALA A 60 6.32 11.90 9.74
CA ALA A 60 7.62 12.48 10.06
C ALA A 60 8.73 11.78 9.26
N GLU A 61 8.67 10.46 9.15
CA GLU A 61 9.66 9.67 8.41
C GLU A 61 9.57 9.90 6.91
N THR A 62 8.37 9.96 6.32
CA THR A 62 8.23 10.27 4.88
C THR A 62 8.81 11.64 4.55
N LYS A 63 8.53 12.66 5.36
CA LYS A 63 9.09 14.02 5.18
C LYS A 63 10.60 14.06 5.33
N ALA A 64 11.16 13.31 6.29
CA ALA A 64 12.59 13.31 6.57
C ALA A 64 13.40 12.54 5.51
N LYS A 65 12.92 11.36 5.10
CA LYS A 65 13.64 10.47 4.16
C LYS A 65 13.38 10.81 2.70
N TYR A 66 12.18 11.29 2.38
CA TYR A 66 11.71 11.49 1.01
C TYR A 66 11.15 12.91 0.81
N PRO A 67 11.96 13.96 1.04
CA PRO A 67 11.48 15.35 0.99
C PRO A 67 10.96 15.78 -0.39
N GLN A 68 11.38 15.08 -1.46
CA GLN A 68 10.94 15.31 -2.83
C GLN A 68 9.73 14.45 -3.23
N GLY A 69 9.19 13.65 -2.30
CA GLY A 69 8.12 12.71 -2.57
C GLY A 69 8.58 11.41 -3.25
N CYS A 70 7.65 10.75 -3.94
CA CYS A 70 7.89 9.52 -4.69
C CYS A 70 7.19 9.62 -6.06
N PRO A 71 7.89 9.37 -7.18
CA PRO A 71 7.26 9.43 -8.50
C PRO A 71 6.25 8.30 -8.69
N THR A 72 5.26 8.54 -9.54
CA THR A 72 4.33 7.48 -9.98
C THR A 72 5.11 6.30 -10.58
N GLY A 73 4.67 5.08 -10.26
CA GLY A 73 5.34 3.85 -10.67
C GLY A 73 6.39 3.36 -9.67
N SER A 74 6.68 4.14 -8.64
CA SER A 74 7.68 3.81 -7.63
C SER A 74 7.06 3.58 -6.26
N ALA A 75 7.89 3.06 -5.34
CA ALA A 75 7.53 2.90 -3.94
C ALA A 75 8.69 3.26 -3.02
N VAL A 76 8.36 3.71 -1.81
CA VAL A 76 9.32 3.96 -0.71
C VAL A 76 8.86 3.30 0.58
N ILE A 77 9.74 3.16 1.58
CA ILE A 77 9.46 2.40 2.80
C ILE A 77 9.72 3.23 4.07
N THR A 78 8.83 3.10 5.05
CA THR A 78 8.97 3.68 6.39
C THR A 78 8.71 2.62 7.48
N GLY A 79 9.01 2.94 8.73
CA GLY A 79 8.45 2.21 9.87
C GLY A 79 6.94 2.43 10.00
N ALA A 80 6.23 1.45 10.55
CA ALA A 80 4.75 1.48 10.59
C ALA A 80 4.14 2.25 11.78
N GLY A 81 4.97 2.90 12.61
CA GLY A 81 4.52 3.61 13.79
C GLY A 81 3.77 2.71 14.78
N ASN A 82 2.50 3.02 15.03
CA ASN A 82 1.65 2.30 16.00
C ASN A 82 0.92 1.08 15.40
N LEU A 83 1.09 0.77 14.12
CA LEU A 83 0.44 -0.39 13.50
C LEU A 83 1.07 -1.69 14.00
N SER A 84 0.34 -2.81 13.89
CA SER A 84 0.89 -4.14 14.17
C SER A 84 1.93 -4.59 13.13
N ALA A 85 1.91 -3.98 11.94
CA ALA A 85 2.93 -4.19 10.93
C ALA A 85 4.28 -3.61 11.35
N LYS A 86 5.39 -4.08 10.77
CA LYS A 86 6.72 -3.49 11.03
C LYS A 86 7.01 -2.33 10.09
N TYR A 87 6.57 -2.45 8.84
CA TYR A 87 6.83 -1.45 7.79
C TYR A 87 5.58 -1.04 7.02
N VAL A 88 5.63 0.16 6.44
CA VAL A 88 4.68 0.62 5.43
C VAL A 88 5.42 0.89 4.14
N ILE A 89 5.02 0.21 3.07
CA ILE A 89 5.48 0.45 1.70
C ILE A 89 4.51 1.42 1.05
N HIS A 90 4.95 2.63 0.76
CA HIS A 90 4.15 3.67 0.11
C HIS A 90 4.33 3.56 -1.40
N ALA A 91 3.36 2.95 -2.09
CA ALA A 91 3.37 2.80 -3.53
C ALA A 91 2.53 3.89 -4.19
N VAL A 92 3.05 4.51 -5.25
CA VAL A 92 2.38 5.60 -5.96
C VAL A 92 1.88 5.10 -7.32
N GLY A 93 0.59 4.77 -7.39
CA GLY A 93 -0.08 4.38 -8.63
C GLY A 93 -0.44 5.60 -9.51
N PRO A 94 -0.62 5.41 -10.83
CA PRO A 94 -1.13 6.45 -11.71
C PRO A 94 -2.60 6.74 -11.42
N VAL A 95 -3.02 7.98 -11.67
CA VAL A 95 -4.45 8.32 -11.69
C VAL A 95 -5.04 7.72 -12.96
N TRP A 96 -5.98 6.79 -12.80
CA TRP A 96 -6.66 6.18 -13.94
C TRP A 96 -7.52 7.21 -14.68
N ARG A 97 -7.25 7.37 -15.99
CA ARG A 97 -7.97 8.28 -16.90
C ARG A 97 -8.51 7.56 -18.14
N GLY A 98 -8.66 6.23 -18.06
CA GLY A 98 -9.15 5.42 -19.18
C GLY A 98 -8.09 4.51 -19.79
N GLY A 99 -6.82 4.62 -19.38
CA GLY A 99 -5.74 3.72 -19.78
C GLY A 99 -5.04 4.09 -21.08
N ASP A 100 -5.39 5.24 -21.67
CA ASP A 100 -4.82 5.78 -22.90
C ASP A 100 -3.97 7.05 -22.67
N GLN A 101 -3.68 7.39 -21.41
CA GLN A 101 -2.96 8.60 -20.99
C GLN A 101 -1.54 8.30 -20.50
N GLY A 102 -0.96 7.18 -20.91
CA GLY A 102 0.38 6.79 -20.51
C GLY A 102 0.45 6.06 -19.16
N GLU A 103 -0.68 5.60 -18.60
CA GLU A 103 -0.68 4.97 -17.28
C GLU A 103 0.14 3.67 -17.23
N ALA A 104 0.18 2.91 -18.33
CA ALA A 104 0.96 1.67 -18.41
C ALA A 104 2.48 1.97 -18.43
N GLU A 105 2.89 2.99 -19.16
CA GLU A 105 4.27 3.46 -19.27
C GLU A 105 4.78 3.98 -17.94
N LEU A 106 3.91 4.62 -17.14
CA LEU A 106 4.22 5.01 -15.77
C LEU A 106 4.45 3.82 -14.83
N LEU A 107 4.03 2.60 -15.20
CA LEU A 107 4.24 1.37 -14.44
C LEU A 107 5.31 0.45 -15.05
N ALA A 108 5.86 0.81 -16.21
CA ALA A 108 6.88 0.05 -16.91
C ALA A 108 8.28 0.33 -16.30
N SER A 109 8.52 -0.19 -15.09
CA SER A 109 9.83 -0.21 -14.42
C SER A 109 10.67 -1.41 -14.83
#